data_AF-A0A617LW31-F1
#
_entry.id   AF-A0A617LW31-F1
#
_cell.length_a   1.000
_cell.length_b   1.000
_cell.length_c   1.000
_cell.angle_alpha   90.00
_cell.angle_beta   90.00
_cell.angle_gamma   90.00
#
_symmetry.space_group_name_H-M   'P 1'
#
loop_
_entity.id
_entity.type
_entity.pdbx_description
1 polymer ?
#
loop_
_entity_poly.entity_id
_entity_poly.type
_entity_poly.pdbx_seq_one_letter_code
_entity_poly.pdbx_strand_id
1 'polypeptide(L)' 'RKIRALWLEMAAAGIVRDRSENALARWIKRETGISALRWLNTEQASSVIEKLKKWQHRAAGVKHERPESVSK' A
#
# COMPACT_ATOMS: atom_id res chain seq x y z
N ARG A 1 6.88 -5.06 8.72
CA ARG A 1 6.42 -6.20 7.87
C ARG A 1 5.07 -5.94 7.17
N LYS A 2 4.25 -4.98 7.63
CA LYS A 2 2.90 -4.69 7.12
C LYS A 2 2.82 -4.31 5.62
N ILE A 3 3.77 -3.51 5.12
CA ILE A 3 3.80 -3.07 3.71
C ILE A 3 3.96 -4.26 2.74
N ARG A 4 4.86 -5.20 3.07
CA ARG A 4 5.08 -6.40 2.24
C ARG A 4 3.86 -7.32 2.24
N ALA A 5 3.18 -7.46 3.38
CA ALA A 5 1.94 -8.25 3.48
C ALA A 5 0.86 -7.67 2.55
N LEU A 6 0.59 -6.37 2.66
CA LEU A 6 -0.37 -5.67 1.78
C LEU A 6 -0.04 -5.84 0.30
N TRP A 7 1.24 -5.73 -0.07
CA TRP A 7 1.67 -5.93 -1.46
C TRP A 7 1.34 -7.33 -1.98
N LEU A 8 1.59 -8.36 -1.17
CA LEU A 8 1.28 -9.75 -1.53
C LEU A 8 -0.22 -9.97 -1.64
N GLU A 9 -1.02 -9.39 -0.74
CA GLU A 9 -2.49 -9.44 -0.81
C GLU A 9 -3.01 -8.77 -2.09
N MET A 10 -2.48 -7.60 -2.44
CA MET A 10 -2.83 -6.92 -3.69
C MET A 10 -2.43 -7.72 -4.93
N ALA A 11 -1.29 -8.41 -4.90
CA ALA A 11 -0.89 -9.30 -5.99
C ALA A 11 -1.80 -10.54 -6.09
N ALA A 12 -2.19 -11.13 -4.95
CA ALA A 12 -3.14 -12.24 -4.91
C ALA A 12 -4.52 -11.84 -5.42
N ALA A 13 -4.95 -10.60 -5.15
CA ALA A 13 -6.18 -10.02 -5.68
C ALA A 13 -6.09 -9.64 -7.17
N GLY A 14 -4.94 -9.83 -7.83
CA GLY A 14 -4.74 -9.48 -9.24
C GLY A 14 -4.58 -7.97 -9.51
N ILE A 15 -4.50 -7.15 -8.45
CA ILE A 15 -4.32 -5.69 -8.55
C ILE A 15 -2.89 -5.35 -8.99
N VAL A 16 -1.92 -6.11 -8.47
CA VAL A 16 -0.50 -5.98 -8.79
C VAL A 16 -0.05 -7.20 -9.59
N ARG A 17 0.62 -6.96 -10.72
CA ARG A 17 1.14 -8.04 -11.57
C ARG A 17 2.39 -8.72 -11.01
N ASP A 18 3.25 -7.97 -10.31
CA ASP A 18 4.53 -8.47 -9.80
C ASP A 18 4.59 -8.38 -8.27
N ARG A 19 4.60 -9.55 -7.61
CA ARG A 19 4.66 -9.68 -6.15
C ARG A 19 6.06 -9.54 -5.56
N SER A 20 7.08 -9.30 -6.38
CA SER A 20 8.49 -9.26 -5.96
C SER A 20 8.82 -8.02 -5.15
N GLU A 21 9.76 -8.15 -4.21
CA GLU A 21 10.21 -7.03 -3.39
C GLU A 21 10.90 -5.92 -4.20
N ASN A 22 11.51 -6.27 -5.34
CA ASN A 22 12.09 -5.30 -6.25
C ASN A 22 11.01 -4.40 -6.90
N ALA A 23 9.85 -4.97 -7.26
CA ALA A 23 8.72 -4.21 -7.77
C ALA A 23 8.17 -3.27 -6.69
N LEU A 24 8.04 -3.76 -5.46
CA LEU A 24 7.63 -2.95 -4.31
C LEU A 24 8.62 -1.80 -4.05
N ALA A 25 9.93 -2.07 -4.04
CA ALA A 25 10.95 -1.04 -3.81
C ALA A 25 10.95 0.05 -4.91
N ARG A 26 10.79 -0.35 -6.18
CA ARG A 26 10.65 0.60 -7.29
C ARG A 26 9.40 1.46 -7.16
N TRP A 27 8.27 0.87 -6.74
CA TRP A 27 7.04 1.60 -6.54
C TRP A 27 7.16 2.61 -5.38
N ILE A 28 7.71 2.19 -4.23
CA ILE A 28 7.98 3.08 -3.10
C ILE A 28 8.92 4.21 -3.52
N LYS A 29 9.99 3.91 -4.26
CA LYS A 29 10.92 4.92 -4.76
C LYS A 29 10.24 5.96 -5.64
N ARG A 30 9.26 5.57 -6.47
CA ARG A 30 8.47 6.52 -7.25
C ARG A 30 7.54 7.36 -6.38
N GLU A 31 6.94 6.76 -5.35
CA GLU A 31 5.95 7.43 -4.49
C GLU A 31 6.51 8.31 -3.39
N THR A 32 7.72 8.01 -2.89
CA THR A 32 8.34 8.70 -1.76
C THR A 32 9.78 9.15 -2.02
N GLY A 33 10.38 8.77 -3.15
CA GLY A 33 11.80 9.00 -3.44
C GLY A 33 12.74 8.01 -2.75
N ILE A 34 12.23 7.12 -1.89
CA ILE A 34 13.06 6.27 -1.03
C ILE A 34 13.30 4.91 -1.66
N SER A 35 14.57 4.51 -1.75
CA SER A 35 14.96 3.32 -2.50
C SER A 35 14.72 1.99 -1.76
N ALA A 36 14.54 1.98 -0.43
CA ALA A 36 14.23 0.74 0.29
C ALA A 36 13.39 0.96 1.54
N LEU A 37 12.56 -0.04 1.86
CA LEU A 37 11.68 -0.10 3.04
C LEU A 37 12.41 0.13 4.37
N ARG A 38 13.68 -0.29 4.47
CA ARG A 38 14.49 -0.12 5.69
C ARG A 38 14.80 1.33 6.00
N TRP A 39 14.79 2.20 5.00
CA TRP A 39 15.08 3.63 5.14
C TRP A 39 13.83 4.47 5.41
N LEU A 40 12.64 3.85 5.43
CA LEU A 40 11.41 4.55 5.79
C LEU A 40 11.38 4.79 7.29
N ASN A 41 11.18 6.05 7.69
CA ASN A 41 10.78 6.37 9.05
C ASN A 41 9.30 5.99 9.28
N THR A 42 8.84 6.05 10.53
CA THR A 42 7.48 5.61 10.92
C THR A 42 6.38 6.39 10.19
N GLU A 43 6.57 7.68 9.95
CA GLU A 43 5.60 8.54 9.25
C GLU A 43 5.51 8.18 7.76
N GLN A 44 6.67 8.00 7.11
CA GLN A 44 6.76 7.59 5.72
C GLN A 44 6.18 6.19 5.54
N ALA A 45 6.46 5.26 6.45
CA ALA A 45 5.89 3.92 6.43
C ALA A 45 4.35 3.98 6.53
N SER A 46 3.81 4.82 7.41
CA SER A 46 2.37 5.05 7.53
C SER A 46 1.76 5.63 6.26
N SER A 47 2.41 6.64 5.66
CA SER A 47 1.98 7.25 4.39
C SER A 47 1.96 6.24 3.24
N VAL A 48 2.99 5.38 3.15
CA VAL A 48 3.06 4.29 2.16
C VAL A 48 1.91 3.29 2.34
N ILE A 49 1.60 2.91 3.58
CA ILE A 49 0.47 2.01 3.89
C ILE A 49 -0.85 2.63 3.43
N GLU A 50 -1.10 3.90 3.73
CA GLU A 50 -2.33 4.58 3.33
C GLU A 50 -2.46 4.71 1.81
N LYS A 51 -1.35 4.98 1.11
CA LYS A 51 -1.32 4.97 -0.37
C LYS A 51 -1.67 3.58 -0.93
N LEU A 52 -1.10 2.51 -0.38
CA LEU A 52 -1.39 1.14 -0.80
C LEU A 52 -2.86 0.78 -0.60
N LYS A 53 -3.43 1.08 0.58
CA LYS A 53 -4.87 0.88 0.84
C LYS A 53 -5.72 1.64 -0.16
N LYS A 54 -5.45 2.93 -0.38
CA LYS A 54 -6.20 3.74 -1.36
C LYS A 54 -6.14 3.14 -2.77
N TRP A 55 -4.98 2.64 -3.19
CA TRP A 55 -4.85 1.98 -4.47
C TRP A 55 -5.62 0.65 -4.52
N GLN A 56 -5.51 -0.17 -3.47
CA GLN A 56 -6.28 -1.41 -3.33
C GLN A 56 -7.78 -1.14 -3.43
N HIS A 57 -8.30 -0.12 -2.74
CA HIS A 57 -9.70 0.27 -2.79
C HIS A 57 -10.15 0.71 -4.19
N ARG A 58 -9.35 1.53 -4.88
CA ARG A 58 -9.65 1.94 -6.26
C ARG A 58 -9.70 0.75 -7.21
N ALA A 59 -8.75 -0.18 -7.08
CA ALA A 59 -8.66 -1.34 -7.95
C ALA A 59 -9.74 -2.39 -7.67
N ALA A 60 -10.13 -2.56 -6.41
CA ALA A 60 -11.20 -3.46 -6.01
C ALA A 60 -12.60 -2.93 -6.36
N GLY A 61 -12.73 -1.68 -6.83
CA GLY A 61 -14.01 -1.10 -7.23
C GLY A 61 -15.04 -1.01 -6.09
N VAL A 62 -14.60 -1.15 -4.83
CA VAL A 62 -15.46 -1.15 -3.66
C VAL A 62 -16.07 0.25 -3.56
N LYS A 63 -17.35 0.36 -3.94
CA LYS A 63 -18.14 1.56 -3.70
C LYS A 63 -18.10 1.82 -2.21
N HIS A 64 -17.64 3.01 -1.84
CA HIS A 64 -17.54 3.44 -0.45
C HIS A 64 -18.95 3.47 0.16
N GLU A 65 -19.38 2.40 0.81
CA GLU A 65 -20.24 2.57 1.97
C GLU A 65 -19.35 3.21 3.05
N ARG A 66 -19.66 4.47 3.32
CA ARG A 66 -18.96 5.34 4.25
C ARG A 66 -18.79 4.61 5.59
N PRO A 67 -17.59 4.47 6.17
CA PRO A 67 -17.51 4.03 7.55
C PRO A 67 -18.15 5.13 8.40
N GLU A 68 -19.31 4.82 8.96
CA GLU A 68 -19.94 5.67 9.96
C GLU A 68 -18.93 5.96 11.07
N SER A 69 -18.92 7.24 11.44
CA SER A 69 -18.18 7.81 12.54
C SER A 69 -18.14 6.88 13.75
N VAL A 70 -16.96 6.34 14.08
CA VAL A 70 -16.66 5.97 15.46
C VAL A 70 -16.00 7.17 16.10
N SER A 71 -16.84 8.11 16.51
CA SER A 71 -16.55 9.02 17.62
C SER A 71 -17.24 8.42 18.84
N LYS A 72 -16.45 7.91 19.78
CA LYS A 72 -16.86 7.79 21.18
C LYS A 72 -16.33 9.01 21.92
#